data_AF-A0A7S2G9W5-F1
#
_entry.id   AF-A0A7S2G9W5-F1
#
_cell.length_a   1.000
_cell.length_b   1.000
_cell.length_c   1.000
_cell.angle_alpha   90.00
_cell.angle_beta   90.00
_cell.angle_gamma   90.00
#
_symmetry.space_group_name_H-M   'P 1'
#
loop_
_entity.id
_entity.type
_entity.pdbx_description
1 polymer ?
#
loop_
_entity_poly.entity_id
_entity_poly.type
_entity_poly.pdbx_seq_one_letter_code
_entity_poly.pdbx_strand_id
1 'polypeptide(L)'
;HRCDEQWCSAYLAAAVDYDPLCHGWWKKVDFSITAVHGKFPDSCVTRRGTNTFKGRGTTLAHNFEWGYNDLIKVDILLKNGFLKKDRLRLKVELTVLDQGMGSPFNTLSKEELQEDL
;
A
#
# COMPACT_ATOMS: atom_id res chain seq x y z
N HIS A 1 17.18 -13.04 -21.41
CA HIS A 1 17.88 -11.84 -20.93
C HIS A 1 16.96 -10.63 -21.05
N ARG A 2 16.29 -10.21 -19.96
CA ARG A 2 15.63 -8.90 -19.89
C ARG A 2 16.74 -7.90 -19.56
N CYS A 3 17.25 -7.17 -20.54
CA CYS A 3 18.12 -6.02 -20.26
C CYS A 3 17.32 -4.99 -19.45
N ASP A 4 17.70 -4.83 -18.17
CA ASP A 4 17.76 -3.62 -17.36
C ASP A 4 16.60 -2.61 -17.46
N GLU A 5 15.35 -3.07 -17.53
CA GLU A 5 14.25 -2.16 -17.23
C GLU A 5 14.25 -1.82 -15.73
N GLN A 6 14.67 -0.59 -15.40
CA GLN A 6 14.64 -0.07 -14.05
C GLN A 6 13.28 0.56 -13.73
N TRP A 7 12.75 0.20 -12.57
CA TRP A 7 11.44 0.66 -12.10
C TRP A 7 11.58 1.35 -10.74
N CYS A 8 10.79 2.40 -10.55
CA CYS A 8 10.55 2.95 -9.23
C CYS A 8 9.42 2.15 -8.58
N SER A 9 9.69 1.60 -7.42
CA SER A 9 8.70 0.89 -6.61
C SER A 9 8.09 1.82 -5.56
N ALA A 10 6.87 1.51 -5.11
CA ALA A 10 6.22 2.24 -4.02
C ALA A 10 5.29 1.30 -3.24
N TYR A 11 5.35 1.42 -1.92
CA TYR A 11 4.61 0.55 -0.99
C TYR A 11 3.92 1.38 0.08
N LEU A 12 2.85 0.82 0.61
CA LEU A 12 2.11 1.28 1.77
C LEU A 12 2.37 0.28 2.88
N ALA A 13 2.80 0.77 4.03
CA ALA A 13 2.90 -0.02 5.25
C ALA A 13 1.84 0.44 6.23
N ALA A 14 1.15 -0.51 6.87
CA ALA A 14 0.18 -0.27 7.91
C ALA A 14 0.69 -0.86 9.23
N ALA A 15 0.68 -0.05 10.27
CA ALA A 15 0.97 -0.45 11.64
C ALA A 15 -0.12 0.11 12.56
N VAL A 16 -0.35 -0.56 13.67
CA VAL A 16 -1.26 -0.09 14.72
C VAL A 16 -0.41 0.18 15.96
N ASP A 17 -0.45 1.42 16.45
CA ASP A 17 0.38 1.88 17.57
C ASP A 17 0.01 1.22 18.91
N TYR A 18 -1.19 0.63 19.00
CA TYR A 18 -1.70 0.01 20.21
C TYR A 18 -2.64 -1.16 19.91
N ASP A 19 -2.21 -2.37 20.26
CA ASP A 19 -3.06 -3.58 20.31
C ASP A 19 -3.25 -3.96 21.80
N PRO A 20 -4.29 -3.44 22.48
CA PRO A 20 -4.52 -3.69 23.91
C PRO A 20 -4.75 -5.17 24.23
N LEU A 21 -5.12 -5.97 23.23
CA LEU A 21 -5.64 -7.31 23.42
C LEU A 21 -4.68 -8.40 22.89
N CYS A 22 -3.59 -8.02 22.21
CA CYS A 22 -2.64 -8.94 21.55
C CYS A 22 -3.32 -9.96 20.61
N HIS A 23 -4.55 -9.65 20.17
CA HIS A 23 -5.38 -10.54 19.35
C HIS A 23 -5.08 -10.41 17.86
N GLY A 24 -4.24 -9.45 17.49
CA GLY A 24 -4.01 -9.11 16.11
C GLY A 24 -5.15 -8.32 15.51
N TRP A 25 -4.83 -7.68 14.40
CA TRP A 25 -5.71 -6.77 13.69
C TRP A 25 -5.62 -7.09 12.21
N TRP A 26 -6.71 -6.79 11.51
CA TRP A 26 -6.72 -6.81 10.07
C TRP A 26 -7.63 -5.70 9.56
N LYS A 27 -7.26 -5.11 8.42
CA LYS A 27 -8.08 -4.12 7.73
C LYS A 27 -7.97 -4.32 6.22
N LYS A 28 -9.12 -4.55 5.59
CA LYS A 28 -9.25 -4.55 4.15
C LYS A 28 -9.39 -3.12 3.65
N VAL A 29 -8.60 -2.77 2.65
CA VAL A 29 -8.56 -1.41 2.11
C VAL A 29 -8.56 -1.47 0.59
N ASP A 30 -9.26 -0.52 -0.02
CA ASP A 30 -8.96 -0.09 -1.37
C ASP A 30 -7.93 1.03 -1.30
N PHE A 31 -6.92 0.97 -2.15
CA PHE A 31 -5.87 1.97 -2.17
C PHE A 31 -5.49 2.36 -3.60
N SER A 32 -4.95 3.57 -3.73
CA SER A 32 -4.26 4.01 -4.93
C SER A 32 -2.95 4.70 -4.58
N ILE A 33 -1.93 4.45 -5.41
CA ILE A 33 -0.64 5.14 -5.37
C ILE A 33 -0.47 5.85 -6.70
N THR A 34 -0.35 7.17 -6.67
CA THR A 34 -0.22 8.02 -7.84
C THR A 34 1.12 8.75 -7.83
N ALA A 35 1.95 8.51 -8.85
CA ALA A 35 3.07 9.38 -9.18
C ALA A 35 2.53 10.65 -9.85
N VAL A 36 2.67 11.78 -9.18
CA VAL A 36 2.09 13.06 -9.62
C VAL A 36 3.03 13.76 -10.59
N HIS A 37 2.53 14.03 -11.79
CA HIS A 37 3.23 14.83 -12.78
C HIS A 37 3.13 16.33 -12.44
N GLY A 38 4.24 17.06 -12.50
CA GLY A 38 4.33 18.41 -11.93
C GLY A 38 3.57 19.53 -12.66
N LYS A 39 3.16 19.31 -13.92
CA LYS A 39 2.45 20.30 -14.77
C LYS A 39 1.12 19.81 -15.34
N PHE A 40 1.08 18.57 -15.83
CA PHE A 40 -0.08 17.96 -16.47
C PHE A 40 -0.72 16.87 -15.57
N PRO A 41 -1.87 17.14 -14.93
CA PRO A 41 -2.54 16.15 -14.06
C PRO A 41 -2.91 14.85 -14.79
N ASP A 42 -3.29 14.93 -16.07
CA ASP A 42 -3.69 13.75 -16.87
C ASP A 42 -2.53 12.81 -17.19
N SER A 43 -1.29 13.27 -17.01
CA SER A 43 -0.08 12.46 -17.18
C SER A 43 0.34 11.75 -15.90
N CYS A 44 -0.40 11.87 -14.80
CA CYS A 44 -0.09 11.15 -13.56
C CYS A 44 -0.23 9.63 -13.75
N VAL A 45 0.70 8.86 -13.18
CA VAL A 45 0.63 7.39 -13.22
C VAL A 45 -0.01 6.91 -11.93
N THR A 46 -1.17 6.26 -12.03
CA THR A 46 -1.91 5.74 -10.88
C THR A 46 -2.00 4.23 -10.96
N ARG A 47 -1.66 3.55 -9.86
CA ARG A 47 -1.94 2.15 -9.65
C ARG A 47 -2.96 2.01 -8.52
N ARG A 48 -3.90 1.08 -8.68
CA ARG A 48 -4.99 0.82 -7.74
C ARG A 48 -5.02 -0.65 -7.38
N GLY A 49 -5.34 -0.94 -6.13
CA GLY A 49 -5.43 -2.29 -5.64
C GLY A 49 -6.34 -2.36 -4.43
N THR A 50 -6.68 -3.59 -4.09
CA THR A 50 -7.34 -3.93 -2.84
C THR A 50 -6.40 -4.85 -2.10
N ASN A 51 -6.17 -4.58 -0.81
CA ASN A 51 -5.41 -5.50 0.02
C ASN A 51 -5.98 -5.58 1.44
N THR A 52 -5.64 -6.66 2.13
CA THR A 52 -5.92 -6.83 3.55
C THR A 52 -4.62 -6.73 4.32
N PHE A 53 -4.43 -5.62 5.02
CA PHE A 53 -3.34 -5.49 5.99
C PHE A 53 -3.67 -6.34 7.22
N LYS A 54 -2.69 -7.09 7.73
CA LYS A 54 -2.82 -7.93 8.93
C LYS A 54 -1.62 -7.68 9.85
N GLY A 55 -1.81 -7.76 11.16
CA GLY A 55 -0.80 -7.48 12.18
C GLY A 55 -1.07 -8.17 13.51
N ARG A 56 -0.06 -8.31 14.39
CA ARG A 56 -0.23 -8.81 15.76
C ARG A 56 0.64 -8.04 16.73
N GLY A 57 0.06 -7.40 17.76
CA GLY A 57 0.84 -6.61 18.72
C GLY A 57 1.69 -5.53 18.05
N THR A 58 2.86 -5.23 18.64
CA THR A 58 3.89 -4.36 18.03
C THR A 58 4.80 -5.10 17.04
N THR A 59 4.55 -6.39 16.79
CA THR A 59 5.33 -7.19 15.84
C THR A 59 4.81 -6.99 14.42
N LEU A 60 5.72 -6.70 13.49
CA LEU A 60 5.44 -6.66 12.05
C LEU A 60 4.98 -8.06 11.61
N ALA A 61 3.69 -8.24 11.33
CA ALA A 61 3.17 -9.50 10.80
C ALA A 61 3.33 -9.57 9.27
N HIS A 62 3.07 -10.75 8.70
CA HIS A 62 2.96 -10.91 7.25
C HIS A 62 1.90 -9.96 6.66
N ASN A 63 2.17 -9.39 5.48
CA ASN A 63 1.31 -8.41 4.79
C ASN A 63 1.07 -7.08 5.54
N PHE A 64 2.01 -6.65 6.38
CA PHE A 64 2.01 -5.29 6.92
C PHE A 64 2.32 -4.23 5.85
N GLU A 65 2.97 -4.63 4.76
CA GLU A 65 3.28 -3.77 3.61
C GLU A 65 2.68 -4.32 2.30
N TRP A 66 2.30 -3.43 1.40
CA TRP A 66 1.82 -3.78 0.07
C TRP A 66 1.99 -2.64 -0.92
N GLY A 67 2.25 -2.97 -2.19
CA GLY A 67 2.52 -1.94 -3.19
C GLY A 67 2.85 -2.49 -4.56
N TYR A 68 3.57 -1.69 -5.33
CA TYR A 68 3.97 -2.01 -6.70
C TYR A 68 5.47 -1.94 -6.83
N ASN A 69 6.07 -3.04 -7.28
CA ASN A 69 7.47 -3.07 -7.69
C ASN A 69 7.70 -2.20 -8.95
N ASP A 70 6.64 -1.98 -9.74
CA ASP A 70 6.62 -1.39 -11.07
C ASP A 70 5.67 -0.18 -11.17
N LEU A 71 5.70 0.72 -10.18
CA LEU A 71 4.83 1.91 -10.19
C LEU A 71 5.06 2.76 -11.44
N ILE A 72 6.32 3.12 -11.73
CA ILE A 72 6.70 3.93 -12.89
C ILE A 72 8.10 3.55 -13.35
N LYS A 73 8.32 3.47 -14.67
CA LYS A 73 9.66 3.24 -15.23
C LYS A 73 10.58 4.44 -14.92
N VAL A 74 11.84 4.16 -14.61
CA VAL A 74 12.82 5.20 -14.24
C VAL A 74 13.08 6.18 -15.40
N ASP A 75 13.08 5.72 -16.64
CA ASP A 75 13.24 6.58 -17.82
C ASP A 75 12.08 7.58 -17.96
N ILE A 76 10.84 7.14 -17.72
CA ILE A 76 9.65 7.99 -17.73
C ILE A 76 9.74 9.00 -16.57
N LEU A 77 10.09 8.54 -15.37
CA LEU A 77 10.26 9.39 -14.19
C LEU A 77 11.26 10.54 -14.45
N LEU A 78 12.42 10.22 -15.03
CA LEU A 78 13.50 11.18 -15.27
C LEU A 78 13.21 12.14 -16.44
N LYS A 79 12.52 11.69 -17.49
CA LYS A 79 12.35 12.47 -18.74
C LYS A 79 11.01 13.20 -18.85
N ASN A 80 9.96 12.73 -18.19
CA ASN A 80 8.59 13.22 -18.40
C ASN A 80 8.09 14.09 -17.22
N GLY A 81 8.91 14.99 -16.68
CA GLY A 81 8.40 16.06 -15.79
C GLY A 81 7.77 15.63 -14.46
N PHE A 82 7.96 14.37 -14.04
CA PHE A 82 7.55 13.87 -12.72
C PHE A 82 8.45 14.38 -11.59
N LEU A 83 9.72 14.64 -11.88
CA LEU A 83 10.67 15.20 -10.94
C LEU A 83 10.67 16.73 -11.02
N LYS A 84 10.47 17.39 -9.88
CA LYS A 84 10.64 18.85 -9.74
C LYS A 84 11.69 19.13 -8.67
N LYS A 85 12.84 19.69 -9.07
CA LYS A 85 14.01 19.85 -8.20
C LYS A 85 14.43 18.51 -7.56
N ASP A 86 14.47 17.46 -8.37
CA ASP A 86 14.79 16.08 -7.96
C ASP A 86 13.84 15.47 -6.92
N ARG A 87 12.63 16.01 -6.79
CA ARG A 87 11.59 15.50 -5.89
C ARG A 87 10.45 14.90 -6.70
N LEU A 88 10.15 13.63 -6.44
CA LEU A 88 8.91 12.97 -6.85
C LEU A 88 7.83 13.24 -5.80
N ARG A 89 6.63 13.57 -6.25
CA ARG A 89 5.45 13.64 -5.38
C ARG A 89 4.59 12.42 -5.59
N LEU A 90 4.31 11.70 -4.51
CA LEU A 90 3.32 10.63 -4.49
C LEU A 90 2.04 11.15 -3.84
N LYS A 91 0.89 10.81 -4.42
CA LYS A 91 -0.42 10.94 -3.78
C LYS A 91 -0.90 9.53 -3.47
N VAL A 92 -1.33 9.32 -2.23
CA VAL A 92 -1.92 8.05 -1.79
C VAL A 92 -3.34 8.32 -1.37
N GLU A 93 -4.27 7.51 -1.85
CA GLU A 93 -5.64 7.47 -1.35
C GLU A 93 -5.89 6.08 -0.80
N LEU A 94 -6.53 6.01 0.37
CA LEU A 94 -6.84 4.76 1.05
C LEU A 94 -8.25 4.85 1.60
N THR A 95 -9.06 3.85 1.28
CA THR A 95 -10.43 3.70 1.74
C THR A 95 -10.52 2.40 2.51
N VAL A 96 -10.77 2.50 3.82
CA VAL A 96 -11.03 1.32 4.66
C VAL A 96 -12.40 0.76 4.27
N LEU A 97 -12.42 -0.50 3.85
CA LEU A 97 -13.63 -1.21 3.49
C LEU A 97 -14.20 -1.88 4.73
N ASP A 98 -14.79 -1.12 5.66
CA ASP A 98 -15.59 -1.71 6.73
C ASP A 98 -16.96 -2.12 6.16
N GLN A 99 -17.34 -3.38 6.33
CA GLN A 99 -18.76 -3.74 6.36
C GLN A 99 -19.28 -3.37 7.74
N GLY A 100 -20.31 -2.53 7.78
CA GLY A 100 -20.70 -1.79 8.97
C GLY A 100 -21.12 -2.60 10.21
N MET A 101 -21.28 -1.83 11.29
CA MET A 101 -21.90 -2.11 12.58
C MET A 101 -21.01 -2.78 13.65
N GLY A 102 -20.23 -1.94 14.33
CA GLY A 102 -20.29 -1.90 15.80
C GLY A 102 -19.57 -2.99 16.61
N SER A 103 -18.49 -3.60 16.12
CA SER A 103 -17.61 -4.40 16.98
C SER A 103 -16.18 -3.86 16.94
N PRO A 104 -15.59 -3.43 18.08
CA PRO A 104 -14.17 -3.14 18.14
C PRO A 104 -13.47 -4.49 18.06
N PHE A 105 -12.74 -4.72 16.97
CA PHE A 105 -11.96 -5.95 16.73
C PHE A 105 -12.84 -7.18 16.45
N ASN A 106 -13.01 -7.53 15.17
CA ASN A 106 -13.35 -8.90 14.82
C ASN A 106 -12.12 -9.76 15.11
N THR A 107 -12.14 -10.50 16.21
CA THR A 107 -11.21 -11.59 16.50
C THR A 107 -11.26 -12.58 15.34
N LEU A 108 -10.16 -12.71 14.60
CA LEU A 108 -10.00 -13.80 13.64
C LEU A 108 -9.96 -15.11 14.42
N SER A 109 -10.68 -16.11 13.92
CA SER A 109 -10.55 -17.48 14.38
C SER A 109 -9.13 -18.01 14.06
N LYS A 110 -8.66 -19.02 14.80
CA LYS A 110 -7.31 -19.59 14.55
C LYS A 110 -7.21 -20.15 13.13
N GLU A 111 -8.33 -20.62 12.60
CA GLU A 111 -8.48 -21.16 11.25
C GLU A 111 -8.24 -20.09 10.17
N GLU A 112 -8.81 -18.88 10.31
CA GLU A 112 -8.61 -17.76 9.36
C GLU A 112 -7.19 -17.18 9.37
N LEU A 113 -6.43 -17.41 10.44
CA LEU A 113 -5.01 -17.07 10.53
C LEU A 113 -4.11 -18.14 9.90
N GLN A 114 -4.59 -19.38 9.73
CA GLN A 114 -3.82 -20.52 9.24
C GLN A 114 -4.01 -20.82 7.75
N GLU A 115 -5.10 -20.38 7.11
CA GLU A 115 -5.37 -20.67 5.69
C GLU A 115 -4.40 -20.00 4.70
N ASP A 116 -3.52 -19.10 5.16
CA ASP A 116 -2.50 -18.43 4.34
C ASP A 116 -1.04 -18.94 4.61
N LEU A 117 -0.84 -20.09 5.27
CA LEU A 117 0.48 -20.73 5.45
C LEU A 117 0.88 -21.66 4.30
#